data_AF-A0AAD4R7J3-F1
#
_entry.id   AF-A0AAD4R7J3-F1
#
_cell.length_a   1.000
_cell.length_b   1.000
_cell.length_c   1.000
_cell.angle_alpha   90.00
_cell.angle_beta   90.00
_cell.angle_gamma   90.00
#
_symmetry.space_group_name_H-M   'P 1'
#
loop_
_entity.id
_entity.type
_entity.pdbx_description
1 polymer ?
#
loop_
_entity_poly.entity_id
_entity_poly.type
_entity_poly.pdbx_seq_one_letter_code
_entity_poly.pdbx_strand_id
1 'polypeptide(L)'
;MVWTLEQKAWCILEFHTHRSAVVVQRNFRRNFNIHRNKSVPAAPSITGWYENFNHGQFDRKKRTNTKWIRTELTIETVLQRLREEGEGLSIRQLAREGVLSTTINADSNDALMLTEEA
;
A
#
# COMPACT_ATOMS: atom_id res chain seq x y z
N MET A 1 14.17 -8.48 2.54
CA MET A 1 13.86 -9.92 2.42
C MET A 1 12.36 -10.09 2.61
N VAL A 2 11.69 -10.82 1.71
CA VAL A 2 10.25 -11.09 1.78
C VAL A 2 10.06 -12.51 2.31
N TRP A 3 9.26 -12.66 3.37
CA TRP A 3 8.95 -13.96 3.97
C TRP A 3 7.79 -14.62 3.24
N THR A 4 7.86 -15.95 3.07
CA THR A 4 6.78 -16.71 2.44
C THR A 4 5.53 -16.73 3.32
N LEU A 5 4.37 -17.01 2.72
CA LEU A 5 3.11 -17.09 3.45
C LEU A 5 3.13 -18.18 4.51
N GLU A 6 3.71 -19.33 4.18
CA GLU A 6 3.94 -20.45 5.09
C GLU A 6 4.80 -20.06 6.30
N GLN A 7 5.92 -19.38 6.07
CA GLN A 7 6.81 -18.91 7.13
C GLN A 7 6.10 -17.94 8.08
N LYS A 8 5.29 -17.02 7.53
CA LYS A 8 4.49 -16.09 8.33
C LYS A 8 3.42 -16.81 9.15
N ALA A 9 2.67 -17.73 8.53
CA ALA A 9 1.64 -18.52 9.20
C ALA A 9 2.23 -19.32 10.36
N TRP A 10 3.38 -19.97 10.13
CA TRP A 10 4.10 -20.68 11.18
C TRP A 10 4.50 -19.75 12.33
N CYS A 11 5.05 -18.57 12.05
CA CYS A 11 5.38 -17.59 13.08
C CYS A 11 4.17 -17.13 13.90
N ILE A 12 3.00 -16.97 13.27
CA ILE A 12 1.77 -16.58 13.96
C ILE A 12 1.32 -17.68 14.92
N LEU A 13 1.32 -18.93 14.49
CA LEU A 13 0.95 -20.08 15.32
C LEU A 13 1.89 -20.21 16.52
N GLU A 14 3.19 -20.11 16.28
CA GLU A 14 4.20 -20.20 17.33
C GLU A 14 4.10 -19.02 18.32
N PHE A 15 3.85 -17.81 17.82
CA PHE A 15 3.62 -16.63 18.65
C PHE A 15 2.30 -16.71 19.43
N HIS A 16 1.29 -17.39 18.87
CA HIS A 16 0.03 -17.64 19.55
C HIS A 16 0.24 -18.44 20.85
N THR A 17 1.09 -19.46 20.79
CA THR A 17 1.41 -20.33 21.93
C THR A 17 2.36 -19.67 22.93
N HIS A 18 3.45 -19.06 22.46
CA HIS A 18 4.53 -18.61 23.34
C HIS A 18 4.50 -17.14 23.75
N ARG A 19 3.76 -16.29 23.02
CA ARG A 19 3.68 -14.83 23.24
C ARG A 19 5.03 -14.10 23.28
N SER A 20 6.09 -14.71 22.74
CA SER A 20 7.46 -14.17 22.77
C SER A 20 8.12 -14.26 21.41
N ALA A 21 8.41 -13.09 20.82
CA ALA A 21 9.05 -13.02 19.50
C ALA A 21 10.47 -13.62 19.51
N VAL A 22 11.20 -13.53 20.62
CA VAL A 22 12.55 -14.12 20.74
C VAL A 22 12.50 -15.64 20.69
N VAL A 23 11.51 -16.26 21.34
CA VAL A 23 11.30 -17.71 21.29
C VAL A 23 10.93 -18.13 19.88
N VAL A 24 9.98 -17.42 19.25
CA VAL A 24 9.58 -17.67 17.86
C VAL A 24 10.77 -17.58 16.92
N GLN A 25 11.64 -16.56 17.04
CA GLN A 25 12.84 -16.43 16.21
C GLN A 25 13.83 -17.58 16.38
N ARG A 26 14.04 -18.05 17.61
CA ARG A 26 14.91 -19.20 17.89
C ARG A 26 14.34 -20.48 17.28
N ASN A 27 13.04 -20.71 17.47
CA ASN A 27 12.38 -21.90 16.94
C ASN A 27 12.25 -21.84 15.41
N PHE A 28 12.01 -20.67 14.84
CA PHE A 28 11.99 -20.43 13.39
C PHE A 28 13.32 -20.83 12.74
N ARG A 29 14.44 -20.48 13.38
CA ARG A 29 15.78 -20.88 12.92
C ARG A 29 15.95 -22.39 12.87
N ARG A 30 15.50 -23.09 13.91
CA ARG A 30 15.57 -24.56 14.01
C ARG A 30 14.65 -25.21 12.98
N ASN A 31 13.41 -24.74 12.87
CA ASN A 31 12.39 -25.31 11.99
C ASN A 31 12.72 -25.16 10.50
N PHE A 32 13.20 -23.99 10.09
CA PHE A 32 13.55 -23.71 8.69
C PHE A 32 15.04 -23.89 8.38
N ASN A 33 15.81 -24.52 9.29
CA ASN A 33 17.24 -24.76 9.17
C ASN A 33 18.06 -23.53 8.70
N ILE A 34 17.77 -22.37 9.27
CA ILE A 34 18.37 -21.09 8.86
C ILE A 34 19.74 -20.94 9.52
N HIS A 35 20.77 -20.73 8.70
CA HIS A 35 22.14 -20.52 9.19
C HIS A 35 22.23 -19.34 10.18
N ARG A 36 23.14 -19.42 11.17
CA ARG A 36 23.30 -18.42 12.25
C ARG A 36 23.49 -16.97 11.79
N ASN A 37 24.06 -16.78 10.61
CA ASN A 37 24.33 -15.45 10.04
C ASN A 37 23.22 -14.96 9.10
N LYS A 38 22.19 -15.78 8.85
CA LYS A 38 21.04 -15.40 8.03
C LYS A 38 19.98 -14.74 8.90
N SER A 39 19.26 -13.79 8.31
CA SER A 39 18.20 -13.07 8.99
C SER A 39 17.04 -14.01 9.37
N VAL A 40 16.33 -13.65 10.43
CA VAL A 40 15.04 -14.20 10.82
C VAL A 40 14.01 -13.07 10.83
N PRO A 41 12.70 -13.37 10.85
CA PRO A 41 11.68 -12.35 10.99
C PRO A 41 11.94 -11.45 12.20
N ALA A 42 11.88 -10.14 12.00
CA ALA A 42 12.04 -9.19 13.08
C ALA A 42 10.85 -9.30 14.06
N ALA A 43 11.11 -9.05 15.34
CA ALA A 43 10.06 -9.06 16.37
C ALA A 43 8.83 -8.21 16.00
N PRO A 44 8.96 -6.94 15.55
CA PRO A 44 7.81 -6.13 15.12
C PRO A 44 7.06 -6.71 13.92
N SER A 45 7.73 -7.49 13.06
CA SER A 45 7.05 -8.18 11.96
C SER A 45 6.19 -9.32 12.46
N ILE A 46 6.70 -10.11 13.40
CA ILE A 46 5.97 -11.25 13.99
C ILE A 46 4.71 -10.76 14.72
N THR A 47 4.84 -9.72 15.55
CA THR A 47 3.68 -9.12 16.25
C THR A 47 2.70 -8.52 15.25
N GLY A 48 3.18 -7.76 14.26
CA GLY A 48 2.30 -7.18 13.24
C GLY A 48 1.55 -8.24 12.41
N TRP A 49 2.18 -9.37 12.10
CA TRP A 49 1.49 -10.48 11.42
C TRP A 49 0.42 -11.12 12.31
N TYR A 50 0.70 -11.30 13.60
CA TYR A 50 -0.25 -11.84 14.57
C TYR A 50 -1.47 -10.92 14.73
N GLU A 51 -1.24 -9.61 14.87
CA GLU A 51 -2.30 -8.61 14.95
C GLU A 51 -3.15 -8.56 13.67
N ASN A 52 -2.50 -8.52 12.50
CA ASN A 52 -3.20 -8.56 11.23
C ASN A 52 -4.02 -9.84 11.06
N PHE A 53 -3.50 -10.98 11.51
CA PHE A 53 -4.21 -12.25 11.48
C PHE A 53 -5.47 -12.21 12.36
N ASN A 54 -5.37 -11.68 13.59
CA ASN A 54 -6.53 -11.52 14.47
C ASN A 54 -7.60 -10.60 13.90
N HIS A 55 -7.21 -9.63 13.05
CA HIS A 55 -8.12 -8.74 12.35
C HIS A 55 -8.61 -9.30 10.99
N GLY A 56 -8.30 -10.55 10.64
CA GLY A 56 -8.68 -11.18 9.37
C GLY A 56 -7.94 -10.62 8.14
N GLN A 57 -6.77 -10.02 8.33
CA GLN A 57 -6.00 -9.29 7.30
C GLN A 57 -4.69 -9.99 6.90
N PHE A 58 -4.59 -11.30 7.04
CA PHE A 58 -3.34 -12.06 6.92
C PHE A 58 -2.66 -11.96 5.53
N ASP A 59 -3.43 -11.95 4.44
CA ASP A 59 -2.92 -11.88 3.06
C ASP A 59 -3.42 -10.64 2.29
N ARG A 60 -3.62 -9.52 3.01
CA ARG A 60 -3.99 -8.29 2.30
C ARG A 60 -2.80 -7.83 1.46
N LYS A 61 -2.98 -7.86 0.14
CA LYS A 61 -2.09 -7.17 -0.80
C LYS A 61 -2.01 -5.71 -0.37
N LYS A 62 -0.79 -5.16 -0.27
CA LYS A 62 -0.61 -3.72 -0.09
C LYS A 62 -1.41 -3.03 -1.20
N ARG A 63 -2.28 -2.09 -0.84
CA ARG A 63 -2.85 -1.17 -1.84
C ARG A 63 -1.66 -0.55 -2.57
N THR A 64 -1.53 -0.87 -3.86
CA THR A 64 -0.58 -0.17 -4.72
C THR A 64 -0.94 1.30 -4.65
N ASN A 65 0.05 2.18 -4.52
CA ASN A 65 -0.19 3.62 -4.54
C ASN A 65 -1.02 3.91 -5.78
N THR A 66 -2.27 4.36 -5.58
CA THR A 66 -3.20 4.62 -6.67
C THR A 66 -2.48 5.53 -7.64
N LYS A 67 -2.16 5.02 -8.83
CA LYS A 67 -1.47 5.81 -9.85
C LYS A 67 -2.41 6.97 -10.14
N TRP A 68 -1.97 8.20 -9.91
CA TRP A 68 -2.74 9.39 -10.27
C TRP A 68 -3.04 9.32 -11.77
N ILE A 69 -4.27 8.97 -12.12
CA ILE A 69 -4.73 9.00 -13.51
C ILE A 69 -4.97 10.47 -13.81
N ARG A 70 -4.15 11.06 -14.69
CA ARG A 70 -4.43 12.38 -15.25
C ARG A 70 -5.59 12.21 -16.21
N THR A 71 -6.76 12.74 -15.87
CA THR A 71 -7.90 12.78 -16.78
C THR A 71 -7.61 13.78 -17.89
N GLU A 72 -8.23 13.59 -19.06
CA GLU A 72 -8.10 14.53 -20.20
C GLU A 72 -8.47 15.95 -19.77
N LEU A 73 -9.51 16.08 -18.94
CA LEU A 73 -9.96 17.35 -18.36
C LEU A 73 -8.88 18.02 -17.50
N THR A 74 -8.18 17.28 -16.64
CA THR A 74 -7.04 17.83 -15.87
C THR A 74 -5.88 18.25 -16.77
N ILE A 75 -5.63 17.54 -17.87
CA ILE A 75 -4.58 17.89 -18.82
C ILE A 75 -4.93 19.21 -19.53
N GLU A 76 -6.17 19.33 -20.02
CA GLU A 76 -6.65 20.54 -20.71
C GLU A 76 -6.61 21.76 -19.80
N THR A 77 -7.06 21.65 -18.55
CA THR A 77 -7.02 22.76 -17.59
C THR A 77 -5.59 23.21 -17.31
N VAL A 78 -4.65 22.27 -17.15
CA VAL A 78 -3.23 22.60 -16.94
C VAL A 78 -2.64 23.27 -18.19
N LEU A 79 -2.95 22.79 -19.39
CA LEU A 79 -2.48 23.37 -20.65
C LEU A 79 -3.07 24.77 -20.91
N GLN A 80 -4.35 24.97 -20.58
CA GLN A 80 -4.98 26.29 -20.65
C GLN A 80 -4.27 27.26 -19.70
N ARG A 81 -4.00 26.84 -18.46
CA ARG A 81 -3.37 27.71 -17.48
C ARG A 81 -1.94 28.09 -17.83
N LEU A 82 -1.17 27.15 -18.37
CA LEU A 82 0.16 27.43 -18.90
C LEU A 82 0.14 28.42 -20.08
N ARG A 83 -0.92 28.42 -20.90
CA ARG A 83 -1.11 29.42 -21.97
C ARG A 83 -1.48 30.80 -21.45
N GLU A 84 -2.26 30.88 -20.38
CA GLU A 84 -2.77 32.16 -19.83
C GLU A 84 -1.73 32.93 -19.02
N GLU A 85 -0.94 32.25 -18.18
CA GLU A 85 -0.02 32.90 -17.23
C GLU A 85 1.47 32.76 -17.61
N GLY A 86 1.82 31.97 -18.63
CA GLY A 86 3.20 31.75 -19.08
C GLY A 86 4.05 30.91 -18.11
N GLU A 87 5.38 30.88 -18.31
CA GLU A 87 6.35 29.96 -17.67
C GLU A 87 6.47 30.03 -16.12
N GLY A 88 5.64 30.83 -15.44
CA GLY A 88 5.69 31.07 -13.99
C GLY A 88 4.86 30.11 -13.14
N LEU A 89 4.07 29.21 -13.74
CA LEU A 89 3.17 28.35 -12.96
C LEU A 89 3.89 27.30 -12.13
N SER A 90 3.79 27.43 -10.81
CA SER A 90 4.24 26.39 -9.90
C SER A 90 3.22 25.25 -9.81
N ILE A 91 3.71 24.01 -9.83
CA ILE A 91 2.93 22.80 -9.49
C ILE A 91 2.21 22.96 -8.13
N ARG A 92 2.81 23.71 -7.18
CA ARG A 92 2.20 23.99 -5.87
C ARG A 92 1.05 25.00 -5.93
N GLN A 93 1.02 25.90 -6.91
CA GLN A 93 -0.11 26.82 -7.11
C GLN A 93 -1.30 26.04 -7.67
N LEU A 94 -1.07 25.25 -8.73
CA LEU A 94 -2.09 24.35 -9.31
C LEU A 94 -2.68 23.36 -8.31
N ALA A 95 -1.87 22.84 -7.39
CA ALA A 95 -2.32 21.96 -6.32
C ALA A 95 -3.16 22.69 -5.26
N ARG A 96 -2.79 23.93 -4.88
CA ARG A 96 -3.56 24.75 -3.93
C ARG A 96 -4.91 25.17 -4.49
N GLU A 97 -4.98 25.42 -5.79
CA GLU A 97 -6.20 25.80 -6.52
C GLU A 97 -7.10 24.60 -6.84
N GLY A 98 -6.68 23.37 -6.50
CA GLY A 98 -7.50 22.17 -6.64
C GLY A 98 -7.48 21.53 -8.04
N VAL A 99 -6.76 22.09 -9.01
CA VAL A 99 -6.70 21.60 -10.41
C VAL A 99 -6.07 20.21 -10.51
N LEU A 100 -5.09 19.90 -9.65
CA LEU A 100 -4.39 18.60 -9.64
C LEU A 100 -5.01 17.58 -8.68
N SER A 101 -6.12 17.91 -8.02
CA SER A 101 -6.72 17.09 -6.96
C SER A 101 -8.08 16.49 -7.35
N THR A 102 -8.48 16.49 -8.63
CA THR A 102 -9.74 15.86 -9.04
C THR A 102 -9.63 14.33 -8.96
N THR A 103 -9.86 13.81 -7.76
CA THR A 103 -10.01 12.38 -7.50
C THR A 103 -11.23 11.86 -8.27
N ILE A 104 -11.00 11.07 -9.32
CA ILE A 104 -11.96 10.02 -9.64
C ILE A 104 -11.46 8.81 -8.86
N ASN A 105 -12.13 8.47 -7.77
CA ASN A 105 -11.94 7.17 -7.17
C ASN A 105 -12.33 6.15 -8.24
N ALA A 106 -11.38 5.34 -8.70
CA ALA A 106 -11.66 4.28 -9.68
C ALA A 106 -12.63 3.21 -9.13
N ASP A 107 -12.97 3.27 -7.84
CA ASP A 107 -13.97 2.43 -7.16
C ASP A 107 -15.33 3.14 -6.96
N SER A 108 -15.48 4.43 -7.33
CA SER A 108 -16.76 5.14 -7.27
C SER A 108 -17.54 4.92 -8.56
N ASN A 109 -18.78 4.48 -8.42
CA ASN A 109 -19.75 4.22 -9.49
C ASN A 109 -20.18 5.46 -10.31
N ASP A 110 -19.50 6.59 -10.15
CA ASP A 110 -19.86 7.89 -10.74
C ASP A 110 -19.43 8.02 -12.21
N ALA A 111 -18.73 7.02 -12.76
CA ALA A 111 -18.32 6.98 -14.17
C ALA A 111 -19.44 6.55 -15.14
N LEU A 112 -20.63 6.19 -14.64
CA LEU A 112 -21.73 5.65 -15.45
C LEU A 112 -22.77 6.70 -15.91
N MET A 113 -22.63 7.98 -15.54
CA MET A 113 -23.67 9.00 -15.80
C MET A 113 -23.36 9.96 -16.97
N LEU A 114 -22.46 9.63 -17.91
CA LEU A 114 -22.12 10.53 -19.03
C LEU A 114 -22.17 9.90 -20.44
N THR A 115 -22.79 8.73 -20.61
CA THR A 115 -22.85 8.05 -21.93
C THR A 115 -24.25 7.62 -22.39
N GLU A 116 -25.31 8.12 -21.77
CA GLU A 116 -26.68 7.90 -22.25
C GLU A 116 -27.43 9.24 -22.27
N GLU A 117 -27.31 9.97 -23.36
CA GLU A 117 -28.38 10.78 -23.98
C GLU A 117 -27.82 11.41 -25.27
N ALA A 118 -27.94 10.66 -26.36
CA ALA A 118 -27.88 11.13 -27.74
C ALA A 118 -29.14 10.63 -28.47
#